data_AF-A0A178L5V3-F1
#
_entry.id   AF-A0A178L5V3-F1
#
_cell.length_a   1.000
_cell.length_b   1.000
_cell.length_c   1.000
_cell.angle_alpha   90.00
_cell.angle_beta   90.00
_cell.angle_gamma   90.00
#
_symmetry.space_group_name_H-M   'P 1'
#
loop_
_entity.id
_entity.type
_entity.pdbx_description
1 polymer ?
#
loop_
_entity_poly.entity_id
_entity_poly.type
_entity_poly.pdbx_seq_one_letter_code
_entity_poly.pdbx_strand_id
1 'polypeptide(L)'
;MLGNALLLHNYLGQPSLDLVNWTLAIELKFYLLVALTLPWLLRPGLDYPLIASALVILLNGLATFGPAGMAAPALPALATEGVYLLFMLIGVGFYQHLVGGLSTLKLMLRSLILLGGFGAAWACSAQREWFPLVPGQYALALLLFSLGYGLRHHFRPLRLLDYLADISYPLYAVHAVLGYASLQALIHAGWSFEAALILTLSLVIGLATLIHHLIELPSTRFGKRLAARWQVRQDAVVAERP
;
A
#
# COMPACT_ATOMS: atom_id res chain seq x y z
N MET A 1 -21.43 -0.14 7.51
CA MET A 1 -21.24 -1.07 6.37
C MET A 1 -20.87 -0.34 5.08
N LEU A 2 -21.70 0.58 4.57
CA LEU A 2 -21.37 1.35 3.34
C LEU A 2 -20.03 2.10 3.41
N GLY A 3 -19.70 2.72 4.55
CA GLY A 3 -18.40 3.39 4.73
C GLY A 3 -17.20 2.46 4.60
N ASN A 4 -17.33 1.20 5.02
CA ASN A 4 -16.28 0.20 4.84
C ASN A 4 -16.19 -0.28 3.39
N ALA A 5 -17.33 -0.52 2.72
CA ALA A 5 -17.36 -0.92 1.31
C ALA A 5 -16.78 0.16 0.37
N LEU A 6 -16.94 1.44 0.73
CA LEU A 6 -16.40 2.57 -0.02
C LEU A 6 -15.01 3.03 0.46
N LEU A 7 -14.41 2.34 1.44
CA LEU A 7 -13.10 2.71 2.03
C LEU A 7 -13.04 4.12 2.66
N LEU A 8 -14.19 4.60 3.14
CA LEU A 8 -14.35 5.89 3.82
C LEU A 8 -14.54 5.77 5.33
N HIS A 9 -14.47 4.55 5.89
CA HIS A 9 -14.74 4.26 7.29
C HIS A 9 -13.90 5.12 8.27
N ASN A 10 -12.62 5.35 7.96
CA ASN A 10 -11.72 6.19 8.76
C ASN A 10 -12.23 7.65 8.93
N TYR A 11 -12.87 8.22 7.92
CA TYR A 11 -13.40 9.59 7.98
C TYR A 11 -14.80 9.67 8.59
N LEU A 12 -15.52 8.54 8.60
CA LEU A 12 -16.84 8.43 9.20
C LEU A 12 -16.78 7.98 10.67
N GLY A 13 -15.57 7.85 11.24
CA GLY A 13 -15.38 7.35 12.60
C GLY A 13 -15.85 5.91 12.80
N GLN A 14 -15.95 5.13 11.72
CA GLN A 14 -16.40 3.73 11.75
C GLN A 14 -15.17 2.82 11.88
N PRO A 15 -15.22 1.77 12.73
CA PRO A 15 -14.16 0.77 12.75
C PRO A 15 -14.07 0.04 11.41
N SER A 16 -12.86 -0.41 11.09
CA SER A 16 -12.62 -1.33 9.98
C SER A 16 -13.34 -2.65 10.23
N LEU A 17 -14.01 -3.20 9.22
CA LEU A 17 -14.69 -4.50 9.31
C LEU A 17 -13.72 -5.67 9.43
N ASP A 18 -12.53 -5.54 8.86
CA ASP A 18 -11.46 -6.54 8.91
C ASP A 18 -10.08 -5.87 9.11
N LEU A 19 -9.02 -6.67 9.13
CA LEU A 19 -7.65 -6.18 9.34
C LEU A 19 -6.98 -5.65 8.06
N VAL A 20 -7.69 -5.65 6.93
CA VAL A 20 -7.17 -5.35 5.58
C VAL A 20 -7.80 -4.07 5.01
N ASN A 21 -9.02 -3.75 5.38
CA ASN A 21 -9.78 -2.66 4.78
C ASN A 21 -9.12 -1.30 5.02
N TRP A 22 -8.47 -1.14 6.18
CA TRP A 22 -7.76 0.08 6.53
C TRP A 22 -6.51 0.31 5.65
N THR A 23 -5.77 -0.74 5.29
CA THR A 23 -4.63 -0.62 4.36
C THR A 23 -5.10 -0.39 2.93
N LEU A 24 -6.17 -1.08 2.51
CA LEU A 24 -6.78 -0.88 1.19
C LEU A 24 -7.26 0.57 0.99
N ALA A 25 -7.79 1.19 2.05
CA ALA A 25 -8.18 2.60 2.02
C ALA A 25 -6.97 3.54 1.79
N ILE A 26 -5.81 3.24 2.37
CA ILE A 26 -4.56 3.97 2.15
C ILE A 26 -4.07 3.75 0.72
N GLU A 27 -4.09 2.51 0.23
CA GLU A 27 -3.68 2.17 -1.14
C GLU A 27 -4.51 2.91 -2.19
N LEU A 28 -5.84 2.94 -2.05
CA LEU A 28 -6.71 3.68 -2.96
C LEU A 28 -6.34 5.18 -2.99
N LYS A 29 -6.05 5.78 -1.82
CA LYS A 29 -5.62 7.18 -1.72
C LYS A 29 -4.27 7.41 -2.36
N PHE A 30 -3.33 6.47 -2.21
CA PHE A 30 -2.06 6.51 -2.92
C PHE A 30 -2.27 6.52 -4.44
N TYR A 31 -3.12 5.65 -4.98
CA TYR A 31 -3.40 5.63 -6.42
C TYR A 31 -4.08 6.92 -6.89
N LEU A 32 -5.03 7.47 -6.12
CA LEU A 32 -5.64 8.76 -6.42
C LEU A 32 -4.63 9.90 -6.39
N LEU A 33 -3.75 9.94 -5.37
CA LEU A 33 -2.67 10.92 -5.27
C LEU A 33 -1.77 10.83 -6.50
N VAL A 34 -1.32 9.62 -6.86
CA VAL A 34 -0.47 9.41 -8.03
C VAL A 34 -1.19 9.83 -9.31
N ALA A 35 -2.46 9.45 -9.51
CA ALA A 35 -3.22 9.81 -10.70
C ALA A 35 -3.38 11.34 -10.85
N LEU A 36 -3.62 12.06 -9.75
CA LEU A 36 -3.80 13.51 -9.75
C LEU A 36 -2.48 14.29 -9.87
N THR A 37 -1.38 13.70 -9.41
CA THR A 37 -0.07 14.39 -9.32
C THR A 37 1.00 13.79 -10.23
N LEU A 38 0.63 12.87 -11.12
CA LEU A 38 1.56 12.10 -11.96
C LEU A 38 2.56 12.97 -12.71
N PRO A 39 2.17 14.06 -13.41
CA PRO A 39 3.13 14.89 -14.16
C PRO A 39 4.18 15.55 -13.27
N TRP A 40 3.84 15.79 -12.00
CA TRP A 40 4.73 16.38 -11.02
C TRP A 40 5.65 15.32 -10.39
N LEU A 41 5.09 14.18 -9.97
CA LEU A 41 5.86 13.05 -9.42
C LEU A 41 6.90 12.51 -10.41
N LEU A 42 6.60 12.56 -11.70
CA LEU A 42 7.49 12.08 -12.75
C LEU A 42 8.70 13.00 -13.02
N ARG A 43 8.71 14.23 -12.50
CA ARG A 43 9.87 15.13 -12.65
C ARG A 43 11.07 14.58 -11.90
N PRO A 44 12.32 14.81 -12.36
CA PRO A 44 13.54 14.29 -11.74
C PRO A 44 14.03 15.11 -10.53
N GLY A 45 13.18 15.98 -9.96
CA GLY A 45 13.47 16.88 -8.85
C GLY A 45 13.42 16.22 -7.46
N LEU A 46 13.75 16.98 -6.43
CA LEU A 46 13.58 16.59 -5.01
C LEU A 46 12.43 17.38 -4.35
N ASP A 47 11.66 18.11 -5.15
CA ASP A 47 10.55 18.94 -4.71
C ASP A 47 9.43 18.11 -4.06
N TYR A 48 8.95 17.06 -4.73
CA TYR A 48 7.86 16.26 -4.16
C TYR A 48 8.20 15.55 -2.84
N PRO A 49 9.37 14.89 -2.66
CA PRO A 49 9.65 14.23 -1.39
C PRO A 49 9.83 15.25 -0.26
N LEU A 50 10.39 16.43 -0.54
CA LEU A 50 10.50 17.51 0.46
C LEU A 50 9.14 18.07 0.84
N ILE A 51 8.31 18.40 -0.14
CA ILE A 51 6.98 18.98 0.08
C ILE A 51 6.07 17.97 0.79
N ALA A 52 6.05 16.72 0.33
CA ALA A 52 5.25 15.67 0.95
C ALA A 52 5.67 15.44 2.40
N SER A 53 6.98 15.27 2.66
CA SER A 53 7.49 15.10 4.02
C SER A 53 7.14 16.28 4.91
N ALA A 54 7.38 17.52 4.47
CA ALA A 54 7.07 18.72 5.24
C ALA A 54 5.57 18.82 5.55
N LEU A 55 4.71 18.57 4.57
CA LEU A 55 3.26 18.61 4.73
C LEU A 55 2.79 17.55 5.74
N VAL A 56 3.22 16.30 5.61
CA VAL A 56 2.78 15.21 6.49
C VAL A 56 3.29 15.40 7.92
N ILE A 57 4.53 15.88 8.09
CA ILE A 57 5.06 16.24 9.42
C ILE A 57 4.21 17.35 10.05
N LEU A 58 3.89 18.40 9.28
CA LEU A 58 3.05 19.50 9.75
C LEU A 58 1.65 19.01 10.15
N LEU A 59 1.01 18.18 9.32
CA LEU A 59 -0.31 17.63 9.61
C LEU A 59 -0.32 16.78 10.88
N ASN A 60 0.70 15.95 11.09
CA ASN A 60 0.83 15.16 12.32
C ASN A 60 1.11 16.06 13.53
N GLY A 61 2.01 17.03 13.40
CA GLY A 61 2.28 17.99 14.45
C GLY A 61 1.04 18.77 14.89
N LEU A 62 0.21 19.24 13.94
CA LEU A 62 -1.05 19.91 14.22
C LEU A 62 -2.10 18.97 14.82
N ALA A 63 -2.19 17.72 14.35
CA ALA A 63 -3.14 16.74 14.87
C ALA A 63 -2.80 16.30 16.31
N THR A 64 -1.51 16.23 16.66
CA THR A 64 -1.05 15.70 17.94
C THR A 64 -0.77 16.79 18.98
N PHE A 65 -0.20 17.93 18.58
CA PHE A 65 0.21 19.02 19.48
C PHE A 65 -0.58 20.32 19.27
N GLY A 66 -1.49 20.35 18.29
CA GLY A 66 -2.33 21.52 18.04
C GLY A 66 -3.33 21.79 19.17
N PRO A 67 -3.90 23.00 19.23
CA PRO A 67 -4.91 23.34 20.23
C PRO A 67 -6.14 22.43 20.12
N ALA A 68 -6.61 21.93 21.26
CA ALA A 68 -7.80 21.09 21.32
C ALA A 68 -9.00 21.81 20.66
N GLY A 69 -9.68 21.13 19.73
CA GLY A 69 -10.83 21.67 19.00
C GLY A 69 -10.51 22.40 17.68
N MET A 70 -9.24 22.61 17.33
CA MET A 70 -8.87 23.17 16.01
C MET A 70 -8.82 22.14 14.88
N ALA A 71 -8.72 20.84 15.21
CA ALA A 71 -8.63 19.79 14.21
C ALA A 71 -10.03 19.41 13.71
N ALA A 72 -10.25 19.53 12.39
CA ALA A 72 -11.40 18.90 11.76
C ALA A 72 -11.38 17.38 12.06
N PRO A 73 -12.53 16.70 12.21
CA PRO A 73 -12.57 15.27 12.54
C PRO A 73 -11.77 14.37 11.59
N ALA A 74 -11.61 14.79 10.33
CA ALA A 74 -10.83 14.07 9.33
C ALA A 74 -9.31 14.28 9.43
N LEU A 75 -8.84 15.32 10.14
CA LEU A 75 -7.42 15.69 10.18
C LEU A 75 -6.54 14.60 10.82
N PRO A 76 -6.89 13.99 11.97
CA PRO A 76 -6.07 12.92 12.54
C PRO A 76 -5.98 11.69 11.64
N ALA A 77 -7.08 11.34 10.96
CA ALA A 77 -7.09 10.24 9.99
C ALA A 77 -6.19 10.54 8.79
N LEU A 78 -6.32 11.73 8.19
CA LEU A 78 -5.46 12.18 7.08
C LEU A 78 -3.98 12.24 7.49
N ALA A 79 -3.67 12.75 8.67
CA ALA A 79 -2.31 12.85 9.18
C ALA A 79 -1.68 11.46 9.35
N THR A 80 -2.42 10.53 9.96
CA THR A 80 -1.99 9.13 10.15
C THR A 80 -1.75 8.43 8.81
N GLU A 81 -2.71 8.51 7.89
CA GLU A 81 -2.61 7.91 6.57
C GLU A 81 -1.45 8.52 5.76
N GLY A 82 -1.23 9.83 5.91
CA GLY A 82 -0.13 10.55 5.29
C GLY A 82 1.25 9.98 5.62
N VAL A 83 1.44 9.48 6.85
CA VAL A 83 2.70 8.81 7.24
C VAL A 83 2.98 7.63 6.30
N TYR A 84 2.00 6.74 6.11
CA TYR A 84 2.14 5.59 5.21
C TYR A 84 2.29 5.99 3.75
N LEU A 85 1.64 7.07 3.31
CA LEU A 85 1.82 7.60 1.95
C LEU A 85 3.26 8.03 1.68
N LEU A 86 3.98 8.60 2.65
CA LEU A 86 5.41 8.93 2.49
C LEU A 86 6.24 7.68 2.18
N PHE A 87 5.98 6.59 2.89
CA PHE A 87 6.69 5.33 2.65
C PHE A 87 6.34 4.75 1.27
N MET A 88 5.05 4.77 0.88
CA MET A 88 4.62 4.29 -0.45
C MET A 88 5.23 5.11 -1.60
N LEU A 89 5.42 6.42 -1.42
CA LEU A 89 6.05 7.29 -2.42
C LEU A 89 7.52 6.91 -2.73
N ILE A 90 8.19 6.14 -1.86
CA ILE A 90 9.52 5.59 -2.15
C ILE A 90 9.45 4.65 -3.35
N GLY A 91 8.36 3.86 -3.47
CA GLY A 91 8.12 2.94 -4.58
C GLY A 91 8.07 3.64 -5.95
N VAL A 92 7.56 4.89 -6.00
CA VAL A 92 7.56 5.71 -7.22
C VAL A 92 8.99 5.97 -7.70
N GLY A 93 9.91 6.26 -6.78
CA GLY A 93 11.33 6.43 -7.09
C GLY A 93 11.96 5.17 -7.68
N PHE A 94 11.68 4.00 -7.07
CA PHE A 94 12.16 2.71 -7.59
C PHE A 94 11.61 2.40 -8.98
N TYR A 95 10.32 2.70 -9.21
CA TYR A 95 9.72 2.56 -10.54
C TYR A 95 10.43 3.45 -11.57
N GLN A 96 10.65 4.74 -11.27
CA GLN A 96 11.35 5.64 -12.18
C GLN A 96 12.78 5.20 -12.46
N HIS A 97 13.48 4.68 -11.46
CA HIS A 97 14.82 4.11 -11.64
C HIS A 97 14.76 2.84 -12.50
N LEU A 98 13.77 1.97 -12.31
CA LEU A 98 13.59 0.74 -13.08
C LEU A 98 13.38 1.03 -14.58
N VAL A 99 12.61 2.07 -14.91
CA VAL A 99 12.37 2.48 -16.30
C VAL A 99 13.46 3.41 -16.86
N GLY A 100 14.53 3.68 -16.11
CA GLY A 100 15.67 4.50 -16.54
C GLY A 100 15.46 6.02 -16.47
N GLY A 101 14.35 6.49 -15.89
CA GLY A 101 14.03 7.92 -15.75
C GLY A 101 14.70 8.62 -14.55
N LEU A 102 15.40 7.88 -13.69
CA LEU A 102 16.02 8.40 -12.46
C LEU A 102 17.38 7.74 -12.21
N SER A 103 18.40 8.55 -11.87
CA SER A 103 19.71 8.02 -11.48
C SER A 103 19.69 7.39 -10.08
N THR A 104 20.63 6.49 -9.81
CA THR A 104 20.75 5.80 -8.51
C THR A 104 20.95 6.78 -7.35
N LEU A 105 21.78 7.81 -7.54
CA LEU A 105 21.98 8.85 -6.52
C LEU A 105 20.66 9.57 -6.19
N LYS A 106 19.86 9.92 -7.20
CA LYS A 106 18.57 10.56 -6.98
C LYS A 106 17.58 9.63 -6.30
N LEU A 107 17.55 8.35 -6.65
CA LEU A 107 16.77 7.34 -5.94
C LEU A 107 17.14 7.28 -4.46
N MET A 108 18.44 7.23 -4.15
CA MET A 108 18.94 7.19 -2.77
C MET A 108 18.51 8.45 -2.00
N LEU A 109 18.72 9.64 -2.58
CA LEU A 109 18.33 10.91 -1.95
C LEU A 109 16.82 10.99 -1.70
N ARG A 110 15.99 10.63 -2.67
CA ARG A 110 14.53 10.61 -2.50
C ARG A 110 14.08 9.64 -1.42
N SER A 111 14.63 8.43 -1.45
CA SER A 111 14.31 7.39 -0.47
C SER A 111 14.72 7.84 0.94
N LEU A 112 15.87 8.49 1.08
CA LEU A 112 16.34 9.04 2.35
C LEU A 112 15.46 10.17 2.87
N ILE A 113 15.07 11.12 2.01
CA ILE A 113 14.18 12.24 2.38
C ILE A 113 12.80 11.72 2.80
N LEU A 114 12.24 10.76 2.05
CA LEU A 114 10.93 10.18 2.33
C LEU A 114 10.97 9.30 3.58
N LEU A 115 12.00 8.48 3.77
CA LEU A 115 12.17 7.66 4.97
C LEU A 115 12.42 8.53 6.22
N GLY A 116 13.25 9.56 6.10
CA GLY A 116 13.47 10.54 7.16
C GLY A 116 12.19 11.31 7.50
N GLY A 117 11.44 11.73 6.48
CA GLY A 117 10.13 12.36 6.64
C GLY A 117 9.10 11.45 7.29
N PHE A 118 9.07 10.17 6.89
CA PHE A 118 8.25 9.13 7.51
C PHE A 118 8.59 8.96 9.00
N GLY A 119 9.86 8.84 9.35
CA GLY A 119 10.30 8.72 10.75
C GLY A 119 9.97 9.96 11.59
N ALA A 120 10.19 11.16 11.04
CA ALA A 120 9.85 12.42 11.70
C ALA A 120 8.33 12.59 11.87
N ALA A 121 7.54 12.29 10.84
CA ALA A 121 6.09 12.34 10.92
C ALA A 121 5.54 11.35 11.94
N TRP A 122 6.12 10.14 12.02
CA TRP A 122 5.77 9.16 13.04
C TRP A 122 6.06 9.67 14.46
N ALA A 123 7.24 10.25 14.67
CA ALA A 123 7.62 10.83 15.96
C ALA A 123 6.71 11.99 16.39
N CYS A 124 6.11 12.69 15.44
CA CYS A 124 5.14 13.76 15.67
C CYS A 124 3.67 13.29 15.64
N SER A 125 3.41 12.00 15.50
CA SER A 125 2.05 11.45 15.35
C SER A 125 1.44 10.99 16.69
N ALA A 126 0.16 10.63 16.65
CA ALA A 126 -0.52 9.97 17.76
C ALA A 126 0.04 8.57 18.09
N GLN A 127 0.87 7.98 17.21
CA GLN A 127 1.48 6.65 17.36
C GLN A 127 2.96 6.71 17.78
N ARG A 128 3.40 7.86 18.31
CA ARG A 128 4.79 8.13 18.69
C ARG A 128 5.35 7.13 19.70
N GLU A 129 4.51 6.48 20.50
CA GLU A 129 4.89 5.45 21.48
C GLU A 129 5.53 4.22 20.83
N TRP A 130 5.27 3.98 19.54
CA TRP A 130 5.88 2.90 18.76
C TRP A 130 7.19 3.31 18.09
N PHE A 131 7.65 4.54 18.28
CA PHE A 131 8.95 5.01 17.81
C PHE A 131 10.06 4.61 18.80
N PRO A 132 11.22 4.08 18.34
CA PRO A 132 11.63 3.90 16.95
C PRO A 132 11.31 2.50 16.38
N LEU A 133 10.64 1.63 17.15
CA LEU A 133 10.50 0.22 16.82
C LEU A 133 9.80 -0.01 15.48
N VAL A 134 8.60 0.54 15.29
CA VAL A 134 7.82 0.32 14.06
C VAL A 134 8.50 0.98 12.86
N PRO A 135 8.92 2.25 12.90
CA PRO A 135 9.69 2.84 11.80
C PRO A 135 10.99 2.10 11.47
N GLY A 136 11.66 1.51 12.47
CA GLY A 136 12.83 0.65 12.27
C GLY A 136 12.52 -0.60 11.43
N GLN A 137 11.34 -1.21 11.62
CA GLN A 137 10.89 -2.35 10.80
C GLN A 137 10.63 -1.93 9.34
N TYR A 138 10.05 -0.75 9.12
CA TYR A 138 9.88 -0.20 7.77
C TYR A 138 11.22 0.11 7.10
N ALA A 139 12.21 0.62 7.84
CA ALA A 139 13.56 0.82 7.34
C ALA A 139 14.23 -0.52 6.96
N LEU A 140 14.05 -1.56 7.78
CA LEU A 140 14.51 -2.92 7.46
C LEU A 140 13.81 -3.47 6.21
N ALA A 141 12.50 -3.29 6.08
CA ALA A 141 11.75 -3.71 4.90
C ALA A 141 12.26 -3.01 3.64
N LEU A 142 12.52 -1.69 3.71
CA LEU A 142 13.11 -0.94 2.60
C LEU A 142 14.52 -1.43 2.27
N LEU A 143 15.35 -1.75 3.27
CA LEU A 143 16.68 -2.30 3.06
C LEU A 143 16.60 -3.65 2.32
N LEU A 144 15.77 -4.58 2.80
CA LEU A 144 15.57 -5.88 2.17
C LEU A 144 15.03 -5.73 0.74
N PHE A 145 14.07 -4.85 0.53
CA PHE A 145 13.55 -4.53 -0.81
C PHE A 145 14.64 -3.95 -1.72
N SER A 146 15.46 -3.02 -1.22
CA SER A 146 16.56 -2.41 -1.98
C SER A 146 17.63 -3.43 -2.36
N LEU A 147 17.95 -4.36 -1.46
CA LEU A 147 18.84 -5.48 -1.74
C LEU A 147 18.26 -6.41 -2.80
N GLY A 148 16.99 -6.81 -2.65
CA GLY A 148 16.29 -7.62 -3.65
C GLY A 148 16.23 -6.92 -5.01
N TYR A 149 15.96 -5.62 -5.03
CA TYR A 149 15.97 -4.81 -6.23
C TYR A 149 17.35 -4.77 -6.90
N GLY A 150 18.42 -4.57 -6.13
CA GLY A 150 19.80 -4.58 -6.64
C GLY A 150 20.21 -5.94 -7.18
N LEU A 151 19.80 -7.01 -6.50
CA LEU A 151 20.11 -8.40 -6.85
C LEU A 151 19.11 -9.03 -7.83
N ARG A 152 18.13 -8.26 -8.35
CA ARG A 152 17.00 -8.78 -9.14
C ARG A 152 17.37 -9.69 -10.30
N HIS A 153 18.53 -9.45 -10.93
CA HIS A 153 19.04 -10.24 -12.06
C HIS A 153 19.55 -11.63 -11.67
N HIS A 154 19.75 -11.90 -10.37
CA HIS A 154 20.19 -13.19 -9.85
C HIS A 154 19.03 -14.11 -9.48
N PHE A 155 17.81 -13.58 -9.36
CA PHE A 155 16.64 -14.41 -9.08
C PHE A 155 16.25 -15.23 -10.30
N ARG A 156 15.93 -16.49 -10.07
CA ARG A 156 15.45 -17.43 -11.08
C ARG A 156 13.98 -17.73 -10.82
N PRO A 157 13.15 -17.87 -11.86
CA PRO A 157 11.74 -18.22 -11.70
C PRO A 157 11.63 -19.60 -11.03
N LEU A 158 10.76 -19.69 -10.03
CA LEU A 158 10.47 -20.91 -9.30
C LEU A 158 8.96 -21.09 -9.29
N ARG A 159 8.46 -22.10 -10.01
CA ARG A 159 7.01 -22.28 -10.28
C ARG A 159 6.13 -22.16 -9.04
N LEU A 160 6.54 -22.74 -7.92
CA LEU A 160 5.78 -22.67 -6.66
C LEU A 160 5.80 -21.26 -6.06
N LEU A 161 6.96 -20.60 -6.06
CA LEU A 161 7.10 -19.25 -5.53
C LEU A 161 6.36 -18.24 -6.41
N ASP A 162 6.46 -18.39 -7.73
CA ASP A 162 5.76 -17.57 -8.71
C ASP A 162 4.24 -17.73 -8.54
N TYR A 163 3.75 -18.95 -8.37
CA TYR A 163 2.33 -19.21 -8.09
C TYR A 163 1.86 -18.55 -6.79
N LEU A 164 2.63 -18.69 -5.70
CA LEU A 164 2.30 -18.06 -4.43
C LEU A 164 2.36 -16.53 -4.52
N ALA A 165 3.25 -15.99 -5.34
CA ALA A 165 3.32 -14.56 -5.63
C ALA A 165 2.09 -14.09 -6.42
N ASP A 166 1.63 -14.86 -7.41
CA ASP A 166 0.44 -14.54 -8.21
C ASP A 166 -0.83 -14.44 -7.34
N ILE A 167 -0.98 -15.34 -6.36
CA ILE A 167 -2.13 -15.31 -5.43
C ILE A 167 -1.88 -14.50 -4.16
N SER A 168 -0.76 -13.78 -4.06
CA SER A 168 -0.33 -13.13 -2.81
C SER A 168 -1.31 -12.07 -2.29
N TYR A 169 -1.93 -11.30 -3.20
CA TYR A 169 -2.94 -10.30 -2.84
C TYR A 169 -4.21 -10.91 -2.24
N PRO A 170 -4.92 -11.83 -2.91
CA PRO A 170 -6.12 -12.44 -2.32
C PRO A 170 -5.78 -13.29 -1.10
N LEU A 171 -4.60 -13.91 -1.05
CA LEU A 171 -4.11 -14.61 0.13
C LEU A 171 -3.97 -13.66 1.32
N TYR A 172 -3.32 -12.51 1.13
CA TYR A 172 -3.25 -11.45 2.13
C TYR A 172 -4.64 -11.01 2.60
N ALA A 173 -5.59 -10.82 1.69
CA ALA A 173 -6.93 -10.37 2.01
C ALA A 173 -7.71 -11.34 2.92
N VAL A 174 -7.60 -12.66 2.69
CA VAL A 174 -8.43 -13.65 3.41
C VAL A 174 -7.73 -14.30 4.60
N HIS A 175 -6.40 -14.35 4.64
CA HIS A 175 -5.68 -15.22 5.59
C HIS A 175 -5.96 -14.87 7.06
N ALA A 176 -6.12 -13.59 7.41
CA ALA A 176 -6.22 -13.20 8.82
C ALA A 176 -7.57 -13.62 9.43
N VAL A 177 -8.67 -13.18 8.83
CA VAL A 177 -10.02 -13.47 9.35
C VAL A 177 -10.38 -14.94 9.17
N LEU A 178 -10.26 -15.46 7.95
CA LEU A 178 -10.62 -16.85 7.67
C LEU A 178 -9.64 -17.82 8.32
N GLY A 179 -8.34 -17.50 8.31
CA GLY A 179 -7.33 -18.35 8.91
C GLY A 179 -7.53 -18.48 10.42
N TYR A 180 -7.67 -17.35 11.13
CA TYR A 180 -7.89 -17.41 12.58
C TYR A 180 -9.22 -18.08 12.95
N ALA A 181 -10.32 -17.72 12.26
CA ALA A 181 -11.64 -18.28 12.56
C ALA A 181 -11.70 -19.79 12.31
N SER A 182 -11.17 -20.27 11.18
CA SER A 182 -11.18 -21.70 10.85
C SER A 182 -10.25 -22.51 11.77
N LEU A 183 -9.05 -21.99 12.07
CA LEU A 183 -8.11 -22.66 12.95
C LEU A 183 -8.70 -22.83 14.36
N GLN A 184 -9.27 -21.75 14.90
CA GLN A 184 -9.94 -21.79 16.20
C GLN A 184 -11.13 -22.76 16.18
N ALA A 185 -12.00 -22.70 15.17
CA ALA A 185 -13.15 -23.59 15.08
C ALA A 185 -12.77 -25.08 15.06
N LEU A 186 -11.72 -25.45 14.31
CA LEU A 186 -11.24 -26.83 14.23
C LEU A 186 -10.65 -27.32 15.57
N ILE A 187 -9.85 -26.48 16.23
CA ILE A 187 -9.29 -26.80 17.56
C ILE A 187 -10.41 -26.99 18.59
N HIS A 188 -11.42 -26.09 18.60
CA HIS A 188 -12.58 -26.22 19.48
C HIS A 188 -13.44 -27.45 19.18
N ALA A 189 -13.44 -27.91 17.92
CA ALA A 189 -14.06 -29.17 17.52
C ALA A 189 -13.23 -30.42 17.90
N GLY A 190 -12.10 -30.25 18.59
CA GLY A 190 -11.26 -31.34 19.09
C GLY A 190 -10.19 -31.84 18.11
N TRP A 191 -9.95 -31.14 17.00
CA TRP A 191 -8.87 -31.48 16.08
C TRP A 191 -7.51 -31.15 16.68
N SER A 192 -6.48 -31.93 16.34
CA SER A 192 -5.10 -31.58 16.71
C SER A 192 -4.68 -30.29 16.01
N PHE A 193 -3.72 -29.57 16.59
CA PHE A 193 -3.22 -28.33 16.04
C PHE A 193 -2.68 -28.50 14.61
N GLU A 194 -1.93 -29.57 14.36
CA GLU A 194 -1.33 -29.85 13.05
C GLU A 194 -2.39 -30.10 11.99
N ALA A 195 -3.41 -30.90 12.31
CA ALA A 195 -4.51 -31.18 11.39
C ALA A 195 -5.35 -29.92 11.11
N ALA A 196 -5.63 -29.14 12.15
CA ALA A 196 -6.33 -27.86 12.02
C ALA A 196 -5.54 -26.87 11.16
N LEU A 197 -4.22 -26.76 11.37
CA LEU A 197 -3.33 -25.89 10.59
C LEU A 197 -3.29 -26.29 9.11
N ILE A 198 -3.11 -27.57 8.80
CA ILE A 198 -3.05 -28.05 7.40
C ILE A 198 -4.38 -27.77 6.69
N LEU A 199 -5.51 -28.04 7.34
CA LEU A 199 -6.83 -27.77 6.76
C LEU A 199 -7.08 -26.27 6.58
N THR A 200 -6.76 -25.46 7.57
CA THR A 200 -6.88 -23.99 7.48
C THR A 200 -6.01 -23.42 6.36
N LEU A 201 -4.74 -23.85 6.24
CA LEU A 201 -3.86 -23.40 5.16
C LEU A 201 -4.42 -23.80 3.79
N SER A 202 -4.89 -25.03 3.66
CA SER A 202 -5.50 -25.53 2.42
C SER A 202 -6.75 -24.73 2.05
N LEU A 203 -7.60 -24.41 3.02
CA LEU A 203 -8.81 -23.60 2.84
C LEU A 203 -8.46 -22.17 2.40
N VAL A 204 -7.52 -21.53 3.09
CA VAL A 204 -7.09 -20.15 2.82
C VAL A 204 -6.43 -20.03 1.45
N ILE A 205 -5.53 -20.95 1.10
CA ILE A 205 -4.87 -20.98 -0.23
C ILE A 205 -5.90 -21.30 -1.33
N GLY A 206 -6.80 -22.25 -1.09
CA GLY A 206 -7.85 -22.62 -2.03
C GLY A 206 -8.80 -21.45 -2.32
N LEU A 207 -9.23 -20.73 -1.29
CA LEU A 207 -10.07 -19.54 -1.47
C LEU A 207 -9.32 -18.40 -2.16
N ALA A 208 -8.06 -18.15 -1.77
CA ALA A 208 -7.23 -17.14 -2.41
C ALA A 208 -7.07 -17.41 -3.92
N THR A 209 -6.85 -18.67 -4.28
CA THR A 209 -6.77 -19.15 -5.68
C THR A 209 -8.09 -18.90 -6.42
N LEU A 210 -9.22 -19.19 -5.78
CA LEU A 210 -10.54 -18.95 -6.36
C LEU A 210 -10.78 -17.46 -6.62
N ILE A 211 -10.48 -16.60 -5.65
CA ILE A 211 -10.61 -15.14 -5.78
C ILE A 211 -9.69 -14.61 -6.88
N HIS A 212 -8.44 -15.10 -6.93
CA HIS A 212 -7.48 -14.71 -7.97
C HIS A 212 -8.04 -14.96 -9.38
N HIS A 213 -8.58 -16.16 -9.62
CA HIS A 213 -9.07 -16.52 -10.94
C HIS A 213 -10.47 -15.98 -11.28
N LEU A 214 -11.37 -15.87 -10.30
CA LEU A 214 -12.76 -15.45 -10.54
C LEU A 214 -12.99 -13.95 -10.43
N ILE A 215 -12.17 -13.23 -9.65
CA ILE A 215 -12.39 -11.82 -9.34
C ILE A 215 -11.22 -10.98 -9.83
N GLU A 216 -10.01 -11.28 -9.38
CA GLU A 216 -8.84 -10.45 -9.63
C GLU A 216 -8.49 -10.40 -11.13
N LEU A 217 -8.17 -11.55 -11.74
CA LEU A 217 -7.79 -11.62 -13.16
C LEU A 217 -8.87 -11.05 -14.10
N PRO A 218 -10.18 -11.37 -13.93
CA PRO A 218 -11.23 -10.78 -14.75
C PRO A 218 -11.32 -9.26 -14.59
N SER A 219 -11.22 -8.75 -13.36
CA SER A 219 -11.30 -7.31 -13.07
C SER A 219 -10.12 -6.55 -13.67
N THR A 220 -8.89 -7.08 -13.53
CA THR A 220 -7.69 -6.49 -14.14
C THR A 220 -7.79 -6.48 -15.66
N ARG A 221 -8.28 -7.56 -16.27
CA ARG A 221 -8.50 -7.64 -17.73
C ARG A 221 -9.54 -6.62 -18.19
N PHE A 222 -10.63 -6.46 -17.43
CA PHE A 222 -11.66 -5.47 -17.72
C PHE A 222 -11.09 -4.04 -17.65
N GLY A 223 -10.33 -3.71 -16.60
CA GLY A 223 -9.68 -2.41 -16.44
C GLY A 223 -8.72 -2.09 -17.59
N LYS A 224 -7.87 -3.05 -17.99
CA LYS A 224 -6.97 -2.88 -19.14
C LYS A 224 -7.72 -2.62 -20.46
N ARG A 225 -8.84 -3.31 -20.69
CA ARG A 225 -9.69 -3.09 -21.87
C ARG A 225 -10.33 -1.71 -21.88
N LEU A 226 -10.78 -1.22 -20.71
CA LEU A 226 -11.36 0.11 -20.59
C LEU A 226 -10.31 1.21 -20.87
N ALA A 227 -9.13 1.08 -20.27
CA ALA A 227 -8.02 2.01 -20.48
C ALA A 227 -7.59 2.06 -21.96
N ALA A 228 -7.46 0.91 -22.62
CA ALA A 228 -7.11 0.85 -24.05
C ALA A 228 -8.14 1.58 -24.92
N ARG A 229 -9.45 1.46 -24.63
CA ARG A 229 -10.51 2.19 -25.35
C ARG A 229 -10.43 3.69 -25.16
N TRP A 230 -10.05 4.15 -23.98
CA TRP A 230 -9.87 5.58 -23.71
C TRP A 230 -8.65 6.15 -24.43
N GLN A 231 -7.55 5.39 -24.49
CA GLN A 231 -6.35 5.83 -25.19
C GLN A 231 -6.57 5.95 -26.70
N VAL A 232 -7.21 4.96 -27.32
CA VAL A 232 -7.60 5.03 -28.75
C VAL A 232 -8.52 6.23 -29.03
N ARG A 233 -9.44 6.56 -28.12
CA ARG A 233 -10.29 7.75 -28.25
C ARG A 233 -9.49 9.06 -28.13
N GLN A 234 -8.51 9.11 -27.23
CA GLN A 234 -7.64 10.30 -27.09
C GLN A 234 -6.78 10.52 -28.34
N ASP A 235 -6.18 9.45 -28.88
CA ASP A 235 -5.36 9.53 -30.08
C ASP A 235 -6.18 9.98 -31.31
N ALA A 236 -7.43 9.48 -31.45
CA ALA A 236 -8.35 9.92 -32.49
C ALA A 236 -8.75 11.41 -32.36
N VAL A 237 -9.04 11.89 -31.14
CA VAL A 237 -9.37 13.30 -30.87
C VAL A 237 -8.18 14.23 -31.10
N VAL A 238 -6.94 13.76 -30.87
CA VAL A 238 -5.72 14.53 -31.16
C VAL A 238 -5.45 14.59 -32.67
N ALA A 239 -5.70 13.50 -33.41
CA ALA A 239 -5.52 13.44 -34.85
C ALA A 239 -6.51 14.34 -35.64
N GLU A 240 -7.66 14.68 -35.05
CA GLU A 240 -8.69 15.56 -35.66
C GLU A 240 -8.50 17.06 -35.34
N ARG A 241 -7.46 17.44 -34.57
CA ARG A 241 -7.13 18.86 -34.34
C ARG A 241 -6.22 19.36 -35.48
N PRO A 242 -6.67 20.34 -36.29
CA PRO A 242 -5.92 20.86 -37.44
C PRO A 242 -4.64 21.61 -37.04
#